data_AF-A0A661R3K3-F1
#
_entry.id   AF-A0A661R3K3-F1
#
_cell.length_a   1.000
_cell.length_b   1.000
_cell.length_c   1.000
_cell.angle_alpha   90.00
_cell.angle_beta   90.00
_cell.angle_gamma   90.00
#
_symmetry.space_group_name_H-M   'P 1'
#
loop_
_entity.id
_entity.type
_entity.pdbx_description
1 polymer ?
#
loop_
_entity_poly.entity_id
_entity_poly.type
_entity_poly.pdbx_seq_one_letter_code
_entity_poly.pdbx_strand_id
1 'polypeptide(L)'
;NPFLMSKSGKNNHLDEPVNSFMVVPLKIREKVFGIASAFIFQDGRSFNEKDIYYMNFITQKAASAIENIALYENIYENLFSTLFAFVTALEVRDLYTRKHSTRVAQCAHMIASEMGCTEEELDVINFAGSLHDIGKIGIRDDILLKPGRLTDDEYEKIKEHPVIGAEIISKMGLWDQEMKIIRHHHERYDGKGYPDGLKENQIPKLARILSVADCYDAMASDRSYRAKMEKSIVLDIIRENSGTQFDPEVVDAFLRISDQELPDDF
;
A
#
# COMPACT_ATOMS: atom_id res chain seq x y z
N ASN A 1 0.23 -17.46 -28.03
CA ASN A 1 -0.85 -17.34 -27.03
C ASN A 1 -0.71 -18.44 -25.99
N PRO A 2 -0.46 -18.10 -24.71
CA PRO A 2 -0.55 -19.09 -23.64
C PRO A 2 -1.97 -19.67 -23.60
N PHE A 3 -2.09 -21.00 -23.47
CA PHE A 3 -3.36 -21.72 -23.39
C PHE A 3 -3.42 -22.44 -22.04
N LEU A 4 -4.43 -22.10 -21.23
CA LEU A 4 -4.67 -22.76 -19.95
C LEU A 4 -5.81 -23.77 -20.13
N MET A 5 -5.49 -25.05 -20.04
CA MET A 5 -6.51 -26.10 -20.01
C MET A 5 -6.85 -26.40 -18.55
N SER A 6 -7.87 -25.72 -18.00
CA SER A 6 -8.39 -26.03 -16.67
C SER A 6 -9.78 -26.66 -16.78
N LYS A 7 -9.89 -27.91 -16.31
CA LYS A 7 -11.07 -28.81 -16.33
C LYS A 7 -11.60 -29.21 -17.72
N SER A 8 -11.44 -30.49 -18.04
CA SER A 8 -12.17 -31.34 -19.01
C SER A 8 -13.18 -30.63 -19.94
N GLY A 9 -12.68 -29.80 -20.85
CA GLY A 9 -13.45 -29.32 -22.00
C GLY A 9 -13.44 -30.39 -23.10
N LYS A 10 -14.58 -30.58 -23.78
CA LYS A 10 -14.89 -31.71 -24.68
C LYS A 10 -13.99 -31.94 -25.92
N ASN A 11 -12.84 -31.28 -26.05
CA ASN A 11 -11.83 -31.55 -27.07
C ASN A 11 -10.53 -32.02 -26.40
N ASN A 12 -10.38 -33.34 -26.23
CA ASN A 12 -9.24 -33.98 -25.54
C ASN A 12 -8.22 -34.58 -26.52
N HIS A 13 -7.84 -33.89 -27.60
CA HIS A 13 -6.72 -34.33 -28.43
C HIS A 13 -5.96 -33.16 -29.02
N LEU A 14 -4.65 -33.36 -29.23
CA LEU A 14 -3.83 -32.48 -30.05
C LEU A 14 -4.20 -32.76 -31.51
N ASP A 15 -4.48 -31.71 -32.28
CA ASP A 15 -4.90 -31.82 -33.69
C ASP A 15 -3.78 -32.37 -34.60
N GLU A 16 -2.53 -32.33 -34.14
CA GLU A 16 -1.34 -32.84 -34.84
C GLU A 16 -0.67 -33.98 -34.06
N PRO A 17 -0.17 -35.04 -34.73
CA PRO A 17 0.53 -36.13 -34.08
C PRO A 17 1.86 -35.64 -33.48
N VAL A 18 2.11 -36.00 -32.21
CA VAL A 18 3.37 -35.71 -31.53
C VAL A 18 4.39 -36.77 -31.95
N ASN A 19 5.42 -36.37 -32.68
CA ASN A 19 6.48 -37.28 -33.17
C ASN A 19 7.61 -37.45 -32.16
N SER A 20 7.88 -36.42 -31.37
CA SER A 20 8.89 -36.47 -30.31
C SER A 20 8.52 -35.51 -29.20
N PHE A 21 8.71 -35.92 -27.94
CA PHE A 21 8.45 -35.08 -26.78
C PHE A 21 9.65 -35.14 -25.81
N MET A 22 9.94 -34.03 -25.13
CA MET A 22 10.88 -34.00 -24.02
C MET A 22 10.25 -33.31 -22.82
N VAL A 23 10.61 -33.78 -21.63
CA VAL A 23 10.16 -33.22 -20.36
C VAL A 23 11.37 -33.04 -19.46
N VAL A 24 11.51 -31.85 -18.89
CA VAL A 24 12.60 -31.51 -18.00
C VAL A 24 12.02 -30.89 -16.72
N PRO A 25 12.44 -31.36 -15.53
CA PRO A 25 11.90 -30.86 -14.27
C PRO A 25 12.41 -29.44 -13.98
N LEU A 26 11.52 -28.57 -13.50
CA LEU A 26 11.87 -27.30 -12.88
C LEU A 26 12.10 -27.55 -11.39
N LYS A 27 13.33 -27.31 -10.92
CA LYS A 27 13.77 -27.60 -9.55
C LYS A 27 14.24 -26.34 -8.82
N ILE A 28 13.81 -26.20 -7.56
CA ILE A 28 14.37 -25.25 -6.60
C ILE A 28 14.80 -26.06 -5.37
N ARG A 29 16.08 -25.95 -4.97
CA ARG A 29 16.66 -26.70 -3.82
C ARG A 29 16.32 -28.20 -3.84
N GLU A 30 16.53 -28.85 -4.99
CA GLU A 30 16.19 -30.26 -5.27
C GLU A 30 14.71 -30.65 -5.21
N LYS A 31 13.79 -29.72 -4.91
CA LYS A 31 12.35 -29.95 -5.00
C LYS A 31 11.84 -29.58 -6.39
N VAL A 32 11.15 -30.52 -7.03
CA VAL A 32 10.47 -30.28 -8.31
C VAL A 32 9.17 -29.53 -8.03
N PHE A 33 9.01 -28.34 -8.59
CA PHE A 33 7.78 -27.53 -8.44
C PHE A 33 6.97 -27.44 -9.74
N GLY A 34 7.56 -27.86 -10.87
CA GLY A 34 6.91 -27.87 -12.16
C GLY A 34 7.73 -28.66 -13.18
N ILE A 35 7.21 -28.70 -14.40
CA ILE A 35 7.89 -29.33 -15.54
C ILE A 35 7.85 -28.39 -16.74
N ALA A 36 8.90 -28.40 -17.54
CA ALA A 36 8.90 -27.82 -18.87
C ALA A 36 8.81 -28.96 -19.89
N SER A 37 7.86 -28.86 -20.82
CA SER A 37 7.67 -29.83 -21.89
C SER A 37 7.83 -29.17 -23.25
N ALA A 38 8.45 -29.88 -24.19
CA ALA A 38 8.50 -29.48 -25.59
C ALA A 38 8.04 -30.63 -26.49
N PHE A 39 7.43 -30.27 -27.61
CA PHE A 39 6.83 -31.20 -28.57
C PHE A 39 7.33 -30.86 -29.97
N ILE A 40 7.62 -31.90 -30.76
CA ILE A 40 7.86 -31.79 -32.20
C ILE A 40 6.71 -32.51 -32.90
N PHE A 41 6.02 -31.78 -33.77
CA PHE A 41 4.93 -32.30 -34.60
C PHE A 41 5.39 -32.62 -36.05
N GLN A 42 6.58 -32.14 -36.43
CA GLN A 42 7.14 -32.36 -37.77
C GLN A 42 7.74 -33.77 -37.90
N ASP A 43 7.49 -34.40 -39.04
CA ASP A 43 7.96 -35.76 -39.33
C ASP A 43 9.46 -35.80 -39.65
N GLY A 44 10.14 -36.87 -39.24
CA GLY A 44 11.59 -37.07 -39.45
C GLY A 44 12.53 -36.30 -38.52
N ARG A 45 12.03 -35.62 -37.48
CA ARG A 45 12.85 -34.92 -36.47
C ARG A 45 12.54 -35.43 -35.06
N SER A 46 13.58 -35.73 -34.29
CA SER A 46 13.46 -36.15 -32.88
C SER A 46 14.37 -35.32 -31.99
N PHE A 47 14.02 -35.19 -30.71
CA PHE A 47 14.94 -34.66 -29.72
C PHE A 47 16.12 -35.62 -29.54
N ASN A 48 17.29 -35.06 -29.24
CA ASN A 48 18.50 -35.80 -28.90
C ASN A 48 19.06 -35.33 -27.54
N GLU A 49 20.18 -35.93 -27.11
CA GLU A 49 20.81 -35.60 -25.83
C GLU A 49 21.24 -34.13 -25.70
N LYS A 50 21.65 -33.48 -26.80
CA LYS A 50 21.99 -32.04 -26.79
C LYS A 50 20.75 -31.18 -26.53
N ASP A 51 19.60 -31.56 -27.09
CA ASP A 51 18.34 -30.85 -26.85
C ASP A 51 17.93 -30.93 -25.37
N ILE A 52 18.10 -32.12 -24.76
CA ILE A 52 17.88 -32.31 -23.32
C ILE A 52 18.85 -31.46 -22.50
N TYR A 53 20.14 -31.43 -22.88
CA TYR A 53 21.15 -30.60 -22.20
C TYR A 53 20.79 -29.10 -22.24
N TYR A 54 20.41 -28.58 -23.41
CA TYR A 54 20.01 -27.17 -23.56
C TYR A 54 18.71 -26.87 -22.80
N MET A 55 17.72 -27.77 -22.86
CA MET A 55 16.48 -27.59 -22.11
C MET A 55 16.72 -27.64 -20.61
N ASN A 56 17.62 -28.50 -20.12
CA ASN A 56 18.03 -28.53 -18.72
C ASN A 56 18.74 -27.23 -18.29
N PHE A 57 19.61 -26.67 -19.13
CA PHE A 57 20.23 -25.37 -18.84
C PHE A 57 19.19 -24.23 -18.76
N ILE A 58 18.25 -24.17 -19.72
CA ILE A 58 17.20 -23.15 -19.75
C ILE A 58 16.28 -23.27 -18.54
N THR A 59 15.84 -24.49 -18.21
CA THR A 59 14.96 -24.74 -17.06
C THR A 59 15.64 -24.42 -15.73
N GLN A 60 16.93 -24.70 -15.58
CA GLN A 60 17.70 -24.25 -14.40
C GLN A 60 17.73 -22.73 -14.29
N LYS A 61 18.00 -22.01 -15.38
CA LYS A 61 17.99 -20.54 -15.39
C LYS A 61 16.61 -19.96 -15.08
N ALA A 62 15.56 -20.55 -15.65
CA ALA A 62 14.17 -20.16 -15.37
C ALA A 62 13.82 -20.40 -13.90
N ALA A 63 14.20 -21.55 -13.34
CA ALA A 63 13.95 -21.88 -11.94
C ALA A 63 14.66 -20.91 -10.98
N SER A 64 15.92 -20.56 -11.24
CA SER A 64 16.64 -19.55 -10.45
C SER A 64 16.04 -18.15 -10.58
N ALA A 65 15.56 -17.76 -11.76
CA ALA A 65 14.88 -16.48 -11.93
C ALA A 65 13.56 -16.43 -11.15
N ILE A 66 12.78 -17.51 -11.17
CA ILE A 66 11.55 -17.64 -10.38
C ILE A 66 11.86 -17.62 -8.88
N GLU A 67 12.87 -18.35 -8.41
CA GLU A 67 13.30 -18.31 -7.00
C GLU A 67 13.72 -16.90 -6.59
N ASN A 68 14.48 -16.19 -7.42
CA ASN A 68 14.86 -14.81 -7.14
C ASN A 68 13.65 -13.88 -7.05
N ILE A 69 12.69 -13.96 -7.98
CA ILE A 69 11.47 -13.15 -7.94
C ILE A 69 10.70 -13.43 -6.64
N ALA A 70 10.47 -14.69 -6.30
CA ALA A 70 9.77 -15.07 -5.07
C ALA A 70 10.53 -14.62 -3.80
N LEU A 71 11.87 -14.66 -3.81
CA LEU A 71 12.69 -14.14 -2.73
C LEU A 71 12.56 -12.61 -2.60
N TYR A 72 12.55 -11.88 -3.71
CA TYR A 72 12.33 -10.44 -3.69
C TYR A 72 10.95 -10.09 -3.14
N GLU A 73 9.89 -10.75 -3.64
CA GLU A 73 8.53 -10.58 -3.12
C GLU A 73 8.46 -10.83 -1.61
N ASN A 74 9.06 -11.93 -1.14
CA ASN A 74 9.08 -12.25 0.28
C ASN A 74 9.87 -11.23 1.12
N ILE A 75 10.95 -10.65 0.58
CA ILE A 75 11.68 -9.56 1.25
C ILE A 75 10.75 -8.35 1.43
N TYR A 76 10.01 -7.94 0.40
CA TYR A 76 9.06 -6.82 0.51
C TYR A 76 7.93 -7.12 1.49
N GLU A 77 7.31 -8.31 1.41
CA GLU A 77 6.24 -8.72 2.33
C GLU A 77 6.72 -8.71 3.79
N ASN A 78 7.92 -9.22 4.07
CA ASN A 78 8.49 -9.21 5.41
C ASN A 78 8.82 -7.79 5.89
N LEU A 79 9.33 -6.95 4.99
CA LEU A 79 9.66 -5.57 5.28
C LEU A 79 8.40 -4.79 5.67
N PHE A 80 7.35 -4.93 4.88
CA PHE A 80 6.04 -4.35 5.16
C PHE A 80 5.46 -4.88 6.46
N SER A 81 5.44 -6.19 6.66
CA SER A 81 4.95 -6.81 7.89
C SER A 81 5.68 -6.29 9.14
N THR A 82 6.98 -6.04 9.03
CA THR A 82 7.79 -5.47 10.12
C THR A 82 7.39 -4.01 10.42
N LEU A 83 7.19 -3.19 9.39
CA LEU A 83 6.75 -1.81 9.56
C LEU A 83 5.33 -1.73 10.14
N PHE A 84 4.41 -2.55 9.63
CA PHE A 84 3.06 -2.65 10.20
C PHE A 84 3.09 -3.10 11.66
N ALA A 85 4.00 -4.00 12.03
CA ALA A 85 4.19 -4.38 13.43
C ALA A 85 4.68 -3.20 14.29
N PHE A 86 5.56 -2.33 13.78
CA PHE A 86 5.96 -1.12 14.48
C PHE A 86 4.82 -0.11 14.62
N VAL A 87 4.03 0.13 13.57
CA VAL A 87 2.81 0.96 13.67
C VAL A 87 1.86 0.38 14.71
N THR A 88 1.60 -0.92 14.65
CA THR A 88 0.74 -1.60 15.63
C THR A 88 1.28 -1.45 17.05
N ALA A 89 2.61 -1.55 17.25
CA ALA A 89 3.22 -1.32 18.55
C ALA A 89 3.08 0.14 19.02
N LEU A 90 3.19 1.11 18.11
CA LEU A 90 2.91 2.52 18.40
C LEU A 90 1.44 2.75 18.76
N GLU A 91 0.50 2.15 18.03
CA GLU A 91 -0.95 2.23 18.34
C GLU A 91 -1.33 1.49 19.63
N VAL A 92 -0.52 0.52 20.08
CA VAL A 92 -0.71 -0.10 21.40
C VAL A 92 -0.15 0.80 22.50
N ARG A 93 0.98 1.46 22.25
CA ARG A 93 1.59 2.44 23.16
C ARG A 93 0.67 3.66 23.33
N ASP A 94 0.07 4.09 22.24
CA ASP A 94 -0.92 5.15 22.17
C ASP A 94 -2.32 4.53 22.18
N LEU A 95 -2.87 4.29 23.38
CA LEU A 95 -4.21 3.68 23.60
C LEU A 95 -5.34 4.32 22.74
N TYR A 96 -5.10 5.47 22.13
CA TYR A 96 -6.01 6.28 21.33
C TYR A 96 -6.11 5.88 19.85
N THR A 97 -5.16 5.12 19.29
CA THR A 97 -5.04 4.90 17.83
C THR A 97 -5.27 3.47 17.36
N ARG A 98 -5.85 2.57 18.16
CA ARG A 98 -6.04 1.17 17.73
C ARG A 98 -6.84 1.07 16.42
N LYS A 99 -6.19 0.57 15.36
CA LYS A 99 -6.70 0.47 13.97
C LYS A 99 -6.92 1.82 13.24
N HIS A 100 -6.47 2.94 13.81
CA HIS A 100 -6.59 4.26 13.19
C HIS A 100 -5.88 4.29 11.84
N SER A 101 -4.62 3.86 11.79
CA SER A 101 -3.86 3.87 10.54
C SER A 101 -4.51 2.98 9.47
N THR A 102 -5.15 1.87 9.88
CA THR A 102 -5.91 1.01 8.96
C THR A 102 -7.16 1.71 8.40
N ARG A 103 -7.98 2.36 9.25
CA ARG A 103 -9.19 3.07 8.79
C ARG A 103 -8.84 4.27 7.90
N VAL A 104 -7.78 5.00 8.25
CA VAL A 104 -7.26 6.10 7.43
C VAL A 104 -6.81 5.59 6.07
N ALA A 105 -6.03 4.52 6.01
CA ALA A 105 -5.59 3.93 4.74
C ALA A 105 -6.77 3.49 3.87
N GLN A 106 -7.77 2.83 4.45
CA GLN A 106 -8.98 2.41 3.75
C GLN A 106 -9.80 3.59 3.22
N CYS A 107 -10.00 4.62 4.04
CA CYS A 107 -10.70 5.84 3.64
C CYS A 107 -9.96 6.55 2.50
N ALA A 108 -8.64 6.72 2.64
CA ALA A 108 -7.80 7.34 1.62
C ALA A 108 -7.84 6.57 0.28
N HIS A 109 -7.81 5.23 0.33
CA HIS A 109 -7.93 4.37 -0.84
C HIS A 109 -9.29 4.56 -1.55
N MET A 110 -10.39 4.62 -0.81
CA MET A 110 -11.72 4.86 -1.41
C MET A 110 -11.82 6.23 -2.06
N ILE A 111 -11.30 7.28 -1.41
CA ILE A 111 -11.27 8.63 -2.00
C ILE A 111 -10.43 8.63 -3.29
N ALA A 112 -9.23 8.02 -3.26
CA ALA A 112 -8.36 7.94 -4.42
C ALA A 112 -8.98 7.16 -5.58
N SER A 113 -9.67 6.04 -5.28
CA SER A 113 -10.41 5.26 -6.27
C SER A 113 -11.52 6.08 -6.93
N GLU A 114 -12.30 6.82 -6.14
CA GLU A 114 -13.35 7.72 -6.65
C GLU A 114 -12.77 8.84 -7.53
N MET A 115 -11.54 9.28 -7.25
CA MET A 115 -10.81 10.27 -8.06
C MET A 115 -10.12 9.67 -9.29
N GLY A 116 -10.30 8.37 -9.57
CA GLY A 116 -9.73 7.69 -10.73
C GLY A 116 -8.20 7.53 -10.68
N CYS A 117 -7.63 7.39 -9.49
CA CYS A 117 -6.20 7.04 -9.33
C CYS A 117 -5.87 5.67 -9.95
N THR A 118 -4.61 5.49 -10.37
CA THR A 118 -4.13 4.21 -10.92
C THR A 118 -3.95 3.16 -9.82
N GLU A 119 -3.91 1.88 -10.18
CA GLU A 119 -3.60 0.79 -9.22
C GLU A 119 -2.30 1.05 -8.44
N GLU A 120 -1.26 1.58 -9.12
CA GLU A 120 -0.01 1.96 -8.47
C GLU A 120 -0.21 3.07 -7.43
N GLU A 121 -0.99 4.12 -7.74
CA GLU A 121 -1.32 5.18 -6.78
C GLU A 121 -2.16 4.67 -5.61
N LEU A 122 -3.03 3.69 -5.85
CA LEU A 122 -3.86 3.04 -4.83
C LEU A 122 -3.01 2.20 -3.87
N ASP A 123 -2.00 1.49 -4.37
CA ASP A 123 -1.03 0.76 -3.54
C ASP A 123 -0.20 1.73 -2.69
N VAL A 124 0.30 2.81 -3.32
CA VAL A 124 1.10 3.85 -2.66
C VAL A 124 0.31 4.53 -1.53
N ILE A 125 -0.94 4.93 -1.76
CA ILE A 125 -1.73 5.62 -0.73
C ILE A 125 -2.15 4.70 0.41
N ASN A 126 -2.43 3.42 0.12
CA ASN A 126 -2.75 2.43 1.14
C ASN A 126 -1.56 2.20 2.08
N PHE A 127 -0.36 2.11 1.50
CA PHE A 127 0.88 2.01 2.28
C PHE A 127 1.18 3.27 3.07
N ALA A 128 1.17 4.44 2.42
CA ALA A 128 1.47 5.70 3.08
C ALA A 128 0.46 6.02 4.19
N GLY A 129 -0.83 5.76 3.96
CA GLY A 129 -1.87 5.96 4.97
C GLY A 129 -1.70 5.05 6.18
N SER A 130 -1.18 3.84 5.99
CA SER A 130 -0.89 2.94 7.10
C SER A 130 0.33 3.36 7.94
N LEU A 131 1.22 4.17 7.37
CA LEU A 131 2.51 4.54 7.99
C LEU A 131 2.65 6.03 8.29
N HIS A 132 1.64 6.84 7.99
CA HIS A 132 1.70 8.31 8.09
C HIS A 132 2.20 8.79 9.47
N ASP A 133 1.83 8.06 10.51
CA ASP A 133 2.13 8.35 11.91
C ASP A 133 3.36 7.62 12.47
N ILE A 134 4.11 6.84 11.68
CA ILE A 134 5.26 6.04 12.16
C ILE A 134 6.31 6.91 12.87
N GLY A 135 6.44 8.18 12.47
CA GLY A 135 7.37 9.13 13.07
C GLY A 135 7.06 9.48 14.52
N LYS A 136 5.85 9.18 15.03
CA LYS A 136 5.50 9.34 16.45
C LYS A 136 6.39 8.50 17.37
N ILE A 137 7.11 7.51 16.84
CA ILE A 137 8.16 6.78 17.59
C ILE A 137 9.25 7.70 18.14
N GLY A 138 9.56 8.79 17.43
CA GLY A 138 10.59 9.75 17.82
C GLY A 138 10.11 10.81 18.82
N ILE A 139 8.82 10.81 19.17
CA ILE A 139 8.24 11.75 20.12
C ILE A 139 8.30 11.16 21.53
N ARG A 140 8.69 11.98 22.51
CA ARG A 140 8.75 11.58 23.91
C ARG A 140 7.37 11.27 24.48
N ASP A 141 7.29 10.24 25.32
CA ASP A 141 6.04 9.77 25.93
C ASP A 141 5.37 10.83 26.82
N ASP A 142 6.14 11.68 27.51
CA ASP A 142 5.59 12.75 28.35
C ASP A 142 4.87 13.85 27.55
N ILE A 143 5.17 13.95 26.25
CA ILE A 143 4.47 14.82 25.30
C ILE A 143 3.34 14.04 24.63
N LEU A 144 3.65 12.87 24.05
CA LEU A 144 2.72 12.09 23.24
C LEU A 144 1.52 11.57 24.06
N LEU A 145 1.75 11.15 25.30
CA LEU A 145 0.73 10.57 26.18
C LEU A 145 0.20 11.59 27.21
N LYS A 146 0.52 12.88 27.05
CA LYS A 146 0.15 13.91 28.01
C LYS A 146 -1.38 13.98 28.17
N PRO A 147 -1.92 13.89 29.40
CA PRO A 147 -3.35 14.11 29.61
C PRO A 147 -3.67 15.61 29.49
N GLY A 148 -4.53 15.98 28.55
CA GLY A 148 -5.02 17.34 28.37
C GLY A 148 -4.40 18.07 27.18
N ARG A 149 -4.37 19.41 27.24
CA ARG A 149 -3.85 20.24 26.14
C ARG A 149 -2.33 20.31 26.20
N LEU A 150 -1.71 20.23 25.02
CA LEU A 150 -0.30 20.50 24.81
C LEU A 150 -0.02 22.00 24.94
N THR A 151 1.17 22.36 25.40
CA THR A 151 1.71 23.72 25.23
C THR A 151 2.13 23.94 23.78
N ASP A 152 2.37 25.19 23.40
CA ASP A 152 2.82 25.50 22.03
C ASP A 152 4.16 24.80 21.72
N ASP A 153 5.11 24.80 22.67
CA ASP A 153 6.41 24.11 22.53
C ASP A 153 6.25 22.58 22.38
N GLU A 154 5.34 21.98 23.14
CA GLU A 154 5.02 20.55 23.04
C GLU A 154 4.36 20.22 21.71
N TYR A 155 3.50 21.10 21.21
CA TYR A 155 2.86 20.95 19.92
C TYR A 155 3.86 21.06 18.77
N GLU A 156 4.84 21.96 18.84
CA GLU A 156 5.95 22.00 17.88
C GLU A 156 6.73 20.69 17.84
N LYS A 157 6.88 19.99 18.98
CA LYS A 157 7.46 18.64 19.00
C LYS A 157 6.59 17.61 18.30
N ILE A 158 5.28 17.63 18.48
CA ILE A 158 4.37 16.75 17.74
C ILE A 158 4.51 16.96 16.22
N LYS A 159 4.66 18.21 15.76
CA LYS A 159 4.80 18.53 14.32
C LYS A 159 6.07 17.97 13.67
N GLU A 160 7.03 17.48 14.45
CA GLU A 160 8.25 16.86 13.91
C GLU A 160 7.98 15.46 13.33
N HIS A 161 6.88 14.79 13.72
CA HIS A 161 6.64 13.39 13.34
C HIS A 161 6.54 13.11 11.83
N PRO A 162 6.00 13.99 10.95
CA PRO A 162 5.98 13.71 9.51
C PRO A 162 7.40 13.68 8.94
N VAL A 163 8.28 14.55 9.45
CA VAL A 163 9.69 14.62 9.07
C VAL A 163 10.43 13.38 9.52
N ILE A 164 10.23 12.97 10.78
CA ILE A 164 10.83 11.75 11.35
C ILE A 164 10.35 10.51 10.58
N GLY A 165 9.04 10.43 10.30
CA GLY A 165 8.45 9.33 9.54
C GLY A 165 9.05 9.21 8.14
N ALA A 166 9.14 10.33 7.43
CA ALA A 166 9.82 10.38 6.13
C ALA A 166 11.30 9.96 6.21
N GLU A 167 12.04 10.36 7.25
CA GLU A 167 13.42 9.94 7.42
C GLU A 167 13.54 8.42 7.65
N ILE A 168 12.66 7.82 8.47
CA ILE A 168 12.64 6.37 8.72
C ILE A 168 12.45 5.61 7.41
N ILE A 169 11.45 6.01 6.63
CA ILE A 169 11.12 5.39 5.33
C ILE A 169 12.26 5.59 4.31
N SER A 170 12.93 6.75 4.32
CA SER A 170 14.04 7.04 3.40
C SER A 170 15.21 6.06 3.50
N LYS A 171 15.45 5.46 4.68
CA LYS A 171 16.55 4.50 4.88
C LYS A 171 16.33 3.16 4.16
N MET A 172 15.11 2.93 3.65
CA MET A 172 14.67 1.66 3.08
C MET A 172 14.75 1.67 1.53
N GLY A 173 15.06 2.83 0.95
CA GLY A 173 15.66 2.95 -0.39
C GLY A 173 14.73 2.82 -1.61
N LEU A 174 13.42 2.63 -1.42
CA LEU A 174 12.50 2.30 -2.51
C LEU A 174 11.10 2.95 -2.44
N TRP A 175 10.92 4.02 -1.65
CA TRP A 175 9.59 4.58 -1.33
C TRP A 175 9.52 6.11 -1.40
N ASP A 176 9.96 6.68 -2.51
CA ASP A 176 10.03 8.13 -2.68
C ASP A 176 8.65 8.80 -2.69
N GLN A 177 7.61 8.12 -3.19
CA GLN A 177 6.26 8.69 -3.25
C GLN A 177 5.61 8.65 -1.87
N GLU A 178 5.67 7.51 -1.21
CA GLU A 178 5.17 7.23 0.14
C GLU A 178 5.85 8.18 1.14
N MET A 179 7.17 8.37 1.04
CA MET A 179 7.93 9.31 1.86
C MET A 179 7.39 10.74 1.72
N LYS A 180 7.09 11.20 0.50
CA LYS A 180 6.52 12.53 0.28
C LYS A 180 5.12 12.62 0.88
N ILE A 181 4.30 11.59 0.72
CA ILE A 181 2.96 11.56 1.29
C ILE A 181 3.02 11.64 2.82
N ILE A 182 3.83 10.79 3.45
CA ILE A 182 4.05 10.77 4.90
C ILE A 182 4.60 12.11 5.39
N ARG A 183 5.52 12.74 4.67
CA ARG A 183 6.05 14.06 5.06
C ARG A 183 4.98 15.15 5.03
N HIS A 184 4.09 15.12 4.04
CA HIS A 184 3.24 16.25 3.68
C HIS A 184 1.75 16.06 4.03
N HIS A 185 1.36 14.98 4.72
CA HIS A 185 -0.05 14.72 5.05
C HIS A 185 -0.69 15.76 6.00
N HIS A 186 0.12 16.57 6.68
CA HIS A 186 -0.32 17.71 7.49
C HIS A 186 -0.12 19.08 6.81
N GLU A 187 0.26 19.10 5.53
CA GLU A 187 0.18 20.30 4.73
C GLU A 187 -1.29 20.69 4.52
N ARG A 188 -1.55 21.99 4.49
CA ARG A 188 -2.90 22.54 4.29
C ARG A 188 -2.99 23.17 2.92
N TYR A 189 -4.12 23.01 2.26
CA TYR A 189 -4.34 23.56 0.92
C TYR A 189 -4.07 25.08 0.84
N ASP A 190 -4.31 25.82 1.92
CA ASP A 190 -4.05 27.26 2.09
C ASP A 190 -2.58 27.65 2.37
N GLY A 191 -1.67 26.69 2.55
CA GLY A 191 -0.25 26.92 2.83
C GLY A 191 0.07 27.19 4.31
N LYS A 192 -0.89 27.00 5.23
CA LYS A 192 -0.68 27.17 6.68
C LYS A 192 -0.35 25.87 7.41
N GLY A 193 -0.10 24.81 6.66
CA GLY A 193 0.26 23.49 7.17
C GLY A 193 1.74 23.40 7.55
N TYR A 194 2.18 22.17 7.77
CA TYR A 194 3.57 21.85 8.11
C TYR A 194 3.93 20.49 7.49
N PRO A 195 5.23 20.16 7.33
CA PRO A 195 6.43 20.88 7.79
C PRO A 195 6.97 21.96 6.86
N ASP A 196 6.62 21.94 5.57
CA ASP A 196 7.25 22.74 4.53
C ASP A 196 6.39 23.95 4.09
N GLY A 197 5.12 24.00 4.48
CA GLY A 197 4.21 25.12 4.19
C GLY A 197 3.78 25.15 2.72
N LEU A 198 3.63 23.98 2.12
CA LEU A 198 3.25 23.82 0.72
C LEU A 198 1.80 24.25 0.50
N LYS A 199 1.51 24.86 -0.66
CA LYS A 199 0.19 25.37 -0.99
C LYS A 199 -0.40 24.71 -2.25
N GLU A 200 -1.71 24.45 -2.23
CA GLU A 200 -2.45 23.94 -3.39
C GLU A 200 -1.74 22.74 -4.05
N ASN A 201 -1.42 22.84 -5.35
CA ASN A 201 -0.81 21.80 -6.17
C ASN A 201 0.67 21.54 -5.87
N GLN A 202 1.29 22.30 -4.97
CA GLN A 202 2.63 21.98 -4.46
C GLN A 202 2.59 20.76 -3.53
N ILE A 203 1.44 20.53 -2.89
CA ILE A 203 1.22 19.37 -2.02
C ILE A 203 0.96 18.15 -2.94
N PRO A 204 1.67 17.02 -2.72
CA PRO A 204 1.39 15.80 -3.48
C PRO A 204 -0.10 15.43 -3.46
N LYS A 205 -0.66 15.04 -4.61
CA LYS A 205 -2.09 14.66 -4.73
C LYS A 205 -2.50 13.66 -3.64
N LEU A 206 -1.74 12.59 -3.48
CA LEU A 206 -2.04 11.53 -2.50
C LEU A 206 -1.90 12.02 -1.04
N ALA A 207 -1.07 13.03 -0.76
CA ALA A 207 -1.00 13.67 0.57
C ALA A 207 -2.26 14.51 0.87
N ARG A 208 -2.78 15.22 -0.13
CA ARG A 208 -4.06 15.96 -0.01
C ARG A 208 -5.23 15.02 0.28
N ILE A 209 -5.25 13.85 -0.37
CA ILE A 209 -6.23 12.78 -0.11
C ILE A 209 -6.09 12.24 1.32
N LEU A 210 -4.87 11.89 1.71
CA LEU A 210 -4.59 11.34 3.02
C LEU A 210 -4.97 12.30 4.16
N SER A 211 -4.75 13.60 3.98
CA SER A 211 -5.11 14.63 4.97
C SER A 211 -6.61 14.66 5.29
N VAL A 212 -7.47 14.48 4.28
CA VAL A 212 -8.92 14.41 4.47
C VAL A 212 -9.30 13.12 5.20
N ALA A 213 -8.73 11.99 4.80
CA ALA A 213 -8.98 10.69 5.43
C ALA A 213 -8.56 10.66 6.91
N ASP A 214 -7.37 11.17 7.24
CA ASP A 214 -6.87 11.28 8.61
C ASP A 214 -7.78 12.18 9.46
N CYS A 215 -8.13 13.36 8.95
CA CYS A 215 -9.00 14.28 9.69
C CYS A 215 -10.41 13.71 9.90
N TYR A 216 -10.96 13.00 8.92
CA TYR A 216 -12.22 12.30 9.07
C TYR A 216 -12.17 11.26 10.19
N ASP A 217 -11.21 10.33 10.14
CA ASP A 217 -11.09 9.28 11.16
C ASP A 217 -10.85 9.88 12.55
N ALA A 218 -10.04 10.94 12.62
CA ALA A 218 -9.76 11.67 13.84
C ALA A 218 -11.00 12.25 14.53
N MET A 219 -12.01 12.65 13.75
CA MET A 219 -13.27 13.23 14.25
C MET A 219 -14.38 12.19 14.44
N ALA A 220 -14.43 11.18 13.58
CA ALA A 220 -15.46 10.15 13.54
C ALA A 220 -15.21 8.97 14.50
N SER A 221 -13.99 8.83 15.00
CA SER A 221 -13.62 7.79 15.98
C SER A 221 -13.71 8.28 17.43
N ASP A 222 -14.05 7.36 18.34
CA ASP A 222 -14.01 7.63 19.77
C ASP A 222 -12.56 7.85 20.23
N ARG A 223 -12.33 8.92 21.02
CA ARG A 223 -11.06 9.20 21.68
C ARG A 223 -11.25 9.15 23.19
N SER A 224 -10.20 8.81 23.92
CA SER A 224 -10.20 8.74 25.40
C SER A 224 -10.72 10.00 26.10
N TYR A 225 -10.53 11.17 25.47
CA TYR A 225 -10.91 12.48 25.98
C TYR A 225 -12.15 13.06 25.28
N ARG A 226 -12.71 12.39 24.27
CA ARG A 226 -13.81 12.91 23.45
C ARG A 226 -14.59 11.78 22.79
N ALA A 227 -15.91 11.75 23.00
CA ALA A 227 -16.80 10.89 22.21
C ALA A 227 -16.75 11.26 20.73
N LYS A 228 -16.92 10.27 19.86
CA LYS A 228 -17.00 10.49 18.41
C LYS A 228 -18.06 11.53 18.06
N MET A 229 -17.77 12.33 17.03
CA MET A 229 -18.76 13.25 16.49
C MET A 229 -19.81 12.50 15.68
N GLU A 230 -21.02 13.04 15.65
CA GLU A 230 -22.05 12.53 14.75
C GLU A 230 -21.63 12.77 13.29
N LYS A 231 -21.91 11.81 12.41
CA LYS A 231 -21.38 11.78 11.03
C LYS A 231 -21.73 13.07 10.28
N SER A 232 -22.97 13.57 10.37
CA SER A 232 -23.36 14.79 9.67
C SER A 232 -22.52 16.01 10.10
N ILE A 233 -22.20 16.13 11.39
CA ILE A 233 -21.32 17.19 11.91
C ILE A 233 -19.92 17.08 11.32
N VAL A 234 -19.35 15.87 11.23
CA VAL A 234 -18.01 15.67 10.64
C VAL A 234 -18.00 16.06 9.16
N LEU A 235 -19.03 15.65 8.41
CA LEU A 235 -19.16 15.99 6.99
C LEU A 235 -19.27 17.51 6.79
N ASP A 236 -20.03 18.19 7.65
CA ASP A 236 -20.16 19.65 7.61
C ASP A 236 -18.83 20.36 7.89
N ILE A 237 -18.06 19.91 8.90
CA ILE A 237 -16.73 20.46 9.19
C ILE A 237 -15.79 20.29 7.99
N ILE A 238 -15.75 19.10 7.38
CA ILE A 238 -14.90 18.85 6.20
C ILE A 238 -15.33 19.76 5.03
N ARG A 239 -16.64 19.91 4.82
CA ARG A 239 -17.19 20.79 3.77
C ARG A 239 -16.82 22.26 4.00
N GLU A 240 -16.96 22.76 5.22
CA GLU A 240 -16.63 24.14 5.60
C GLU A 240 -15.13 24.46 5.44
N ASN A 241 -14.26 23.45 5.58
CA ASN A 241 -12.82 23.60 5.45
C ASN A 241 -12.30 23.34 4.02
N SER A 242 -13.19 23.13 3.05
CA SER A 242 -12.86 23.03 1.63
C SER A 242 -12.22 24.33 1.10
N GLY A 243 -11.13 24.21 0.36
CA GLY A 243 -10.36 25.34 -0.18
C GLY A 243 -9.49 26.07 0.84
N THR A 244 -9.53 25.65 2.11
CA THR A 244 -8.64 26.17 3.16
C THR A 244 -7.74 25.07 3.71
N GLN A 245 -8.23 24.23 4.60
CA GLN A 245 -7.47 23.08 5.08
C GLN A 245 -7.32 22.03 3.99
N PHE A 246 -8.43 21.75 3.29
CA PHE A 246 -8.53 20.63 2.37
C PHE A 246 -8.64 21.10 0.93
N ASP A 247 -8.16 20.24 0.04
CA ASP A 247 -8.36 20.39 -1.39
C ASP A 247 -9.84 20.21 -1.75
N PRO A 248 -10.46 21.19 -2.45
CA PRO A 248 -11.85 21.07 -2.88
C PRO A 248 -12.17 19.81 -3.68
N GLU A 249 -11.28 19.37 -4.58
CA GLU A 249 -11.52 18.19 -5.42
C GLU A 249 -11.56 16.90 -4.59
N VAL A 250 -10.72 16.84 -3.55
CA VAL A 250 -10.67 15.72 -2.61
C VAL A 250 -11.90 15.73 -1.72
N VAL A 251 -12.33 16.89 -1.22
CA VAL A 251 -13.55 17.02 -0.41
C VAL A 251 -14.77 16.57 -1.21
N ASP A 252 -14.90 16.98 -2.46
CA ASP A 252 -16.01 16.58 -3.31
C ASP A 252 -16.05 15.06 -3.54
N ALA A 253 -14.89 14.43 -3.75
CA ALA A 253 -14.79 12.97 -3.87
C ALA A 253 -15.16 12.26 -2.56
N PHE A 254 -14.65 12.76 -1.43
CA PHE A 254 -14.96 12.23 -0.10
C PHE A 254 -16.46 12.31 0.23
N LEU A 255 -17.12 13.41 -0.12
CA LEU A 255 -18.57 13.55 0.10
C LEU A 255 -19.38 12.56 -0.74
N ARG A 256 -18.99 12.33 -2.01
CA ARG A 256 -19.66 11.34 -2.87
C ARG A 256 -19.61 9.92 -2.31
N ILE A 257 -18.45 9.50 -1.79
CA ILE A 257 -18.33 8.16 -1.16
C ILE A 257 -19.06 8.11 0.20
N SER A 258 -19.13 9.22 0.93
CA SER A 258 -19.78 9.29 2.24
C SER A 258 -21.30 9.13 2.17
N ASP A 259 -21.89 9.57 1.05
CA ASP A 259 -23.32 9.45 0.74
C ASP A 259 -23.72 8.03 0.29
N GLN A 260 -22.76 7.19 -0.14
CA GLN A 260 -23.01 5.87 -0.73
C GLN A 260 -22.97 4.69 0.28
N GLU A 261 -23.23 4.95 1.57
CA GLU A 261 -23.08 3.97 2.68
C GLU A 261 -21.65 3.44 2.83
N LEU A 262 -20.81 4.20 3.55
CA LEU A 262 -19.66 3.64 4.24
C LEU A 262 -20.18 2.57 5.24
N PRO A 263 -19.69 1.32 5.23
CA PRO A 263 -20.17 0.27 6.14
C PRO A 263 -20.17 0.74 7.60
N ASP A 264 -21.24 0.40 8.34
CA ASP A 264 -21.52 0.87 9.72
C ASP A 264 -20.42 0.57 10.76
N ASP A 265 -19.39 -0.21 10.39
CA ASP A 265 -18.27 -0.63 11.24
C ASP A 265 -16.97 0.20 11.04
N PHE A 266 -17.09 1.47 10.62
CA PHE A 266 -16.00 2.46 10.76
C PHE A 266 -15.79 2.87 12.23
#